data_AF-A0A2E5IDW2-F1
#
_entry.id   AF-A0A2E5IDW2-F1
#
_cell.length_a   1.000
_cell.length_b   1.000
_cell.length_c   1.000
_cell.angle_alpha   90.00
_cell.angle_beta   90.00
_cell.angle_gamma   90.00
#
_symmetry.space_group_name_H-M   'P 1'
#
loop_
_entity.id
_entity.type
_entity.pdbx_description
1 polymer ?
#
loop_
_entity_poly.entity_id
_entity_poly.type
_entity_poly.pdbx_seq_one_letter_code
_entity_poly.pdbx_strand_id
1 'polypeptide(L)'
;MRFNSKGKGQNEPLQGPTMWLWYDWRAAAVVDEHGNIVDSLEWDGHMTEHAVVERLRQIAAGRPVREAEELKQRFPEAVLCVHGDPQLPDADWPTPTSEQQAVADAAALRLAVEGVQAAANDPDRRLEHLVRGSDELRASHLTMESRLIEWAGLFFPMTTVSDRAAYVRTVAGSEDPAAFADAMGIEVPAELPSDKEWRSLVEWAENAAEANGRLDRMENALRWLAEEHLPSVSALVGPLLAARLCVEAHGRARLARLPSGTVQILGAEKAFFHHLKTGAPSPKHGHIFMHPWISRSPRWVRGKIARMLAGKISIAAKIDAFEGEPWGEAEVAKVEERVEALREANKQPPSRR
;
A
#
# COMPACT_ATOMS: atom_id res chain seq x y z
N MET A 1 17.60 -73.34 13.93
CA MET A 1 16.35 -73.49 13.16
C MET A 1 15.58 -72.19 13.30
N ARG A 2 15.17 -71.43 12.30
CA ARG A 2 15.19 -71.52 10.84
C ARG A 2 15.35 -70.09 10.32
N PHE A 3 16.04 -69.98 9.20
CA PHE A 3 16.12 -68.81 8.33
C PHE A 3 14.71 -68.28 8.00
N ASN A 4 14.56 -66.95 7.94
CA ASN A 4 13.89 -66.36 6.78
C ASN A 4 14.43 -64.95 6.51
N SER A 5 15.26 -64.88 5.48
CA SER A 5 15.62 -63.68 4.73
C SER A 5 14.52 -63.38 3.70
N LYS A 6 14.42 -62.11 3.30
CA LYS A 6 13.73 -61.48 2.15
C LYS A 6 12.79 -60.37 2.64
N GLY A 7 12.80 -59.15 2.12
CA GLY A 7 13.50 -58.60 0.97
C GLY A 7 14.13 -57.27 1.32
N LYS A 8 15.35 -57.07 0.82
CA LYS A 8 15.86 -55.72 0.53
C LYS A 8 14.89 -55.14 -0.48
N GLY A 9 14.08 -54.15 -0.08
CA GLY A 9 13.49 -53.22 -1.01
C GLY A 9 14.65 -52.59 -1.77
N GLN A 10 14.79 -52.98 -3.03
CA GLN A 10 15.65 -52.29 -3.96
C GLN A 10 15.13 -50.85 -4.00
N ASN A 11 15.96 -49.90 -3.56
CA ASN A 11 15.80 -48.53 -4.01
C ASN A 11 15.89 -48.60 -5.54
N GLU A 12 14.74 -48.49 -6.21
CA GLU A 12 14.69 -48.06 -7.58
C GLU A 12 15.52 -46.78 -7.68
N PRO A 13 16.45 -46.66 -8.65
CA PRO A 13 16.99 -45.35 -8.95
C PRO A 13 15.77 -44.53 -9.40
N LEU A 14 15.53 -43.39 -8.75
CA LEU A 14 14.72 -42.33 -9.33
C LEU A 14 15.34 -42.05 -10.69
N GLN A 15 14.76 -42.64 -11.76
CA GLN A 15 15.15 -42.32 -13.12
C GLN A 15 14.95 -40.82 -13.26
N GLY A 16 16.06 -40.12 -13.48
CA GLY A 16 16.00 -38.71 -13.85
C GLY A 16 15.07 -38.55 -15.05
N PRO A 17 14.56 -37.33 -15.30
CA PRO A 17 13.73 -37.09 -16.46
C PRO A 17 14.44 -37.60 -17.72
N THR A 18 13.75 -38.40 -18.53
CA THR A 18 14.33 -39.02 -19.73
C THR A 18 14.49 -38.00 -20.86
N MET A 19 13.81 -36.85 -20.75
CA MET A 19 13.87 -35.76 -21.72
C MET A 19 13.72 -34.39 -21.05
N TRP A 20 14.39 -33.39 -21.60
CA TRP A 20 14.29 -31.99 -21.20
C TRP A 20 13.82 -31.15 -22.39
N LEU A 21 12.94 -30.21 -22.13
CA LEU A 21 12.47 -29.22 -23.09
C LEU A 21 13.06 -27.87 -22.69
N TRP A 22 14.09 -27.47 -23.41
CA TRP A 22 14.70 -26.16 -23.31
C TRP A 22 13.94 -25.16 -24.16
N TYR A 23 13.84 -23.93 -23.69
CA TYR A 23 13.40 -22.82 -24.51
C TYR A 23 14.03 -21.49 -24.10
N ASP A 24 14.16 -20.60 -25.07
CA ASP A 24 14.45 -19.20 -24.86
C ASP A 24 13.38 -18.32 -25.54
N TRP A 25 13.68 -17.04 -25.73
CA TRP A 25 12.78 -16.12 -26.42
C TRP A 25 12.64 -16.42 -27.91
N ARG A 26 13.53 -17.20 -28.53
CA ARG A 26 13.60 -17.42 -29.99
C ARG A 26 13.21 -18.84 -30.39
N ALA A 27 13.53 -19.84 -29.58
CA ALA A 27 13.43 -21.23 -29.96
C ALA A 27 13.08 -22.12 -28.76
N ALA A 28 12.67 -23.34 -29.07
CA ALA A 28 12.52 -24.42 -28.12
C ALA A 28 13.11 -25.71 -28.70
N ALA A 29 13.71 -26.55 -27.86
CA ALA A 29 14.30 -27.82 -28.28
C ALA A 29 14.08 -28.88 -27.20
N VAL A 30 13.84 -30.12 -27.63
CA VAL A 30 13.77 -31.29 -26.75
C VAL A 30 15.06 -32.09 -26.89
N VAL A 31 15.65 -32.46 -25.76
CA VAL A 31 16.89 -33.24 -25.69
C VAL A 31 16.67 -34.50 -24.85
N ASP A 32 17.32 -35.59 -25.27
CA ASP A 32 17.34 -36.88 -24.59
C ASP A 32 18.39 -36.95 -23.45
N GLU A 33 18.43 -38.08 -22.74
CA GLU A 33 19.42 -38.38 -21.68
C GLU A 33 20.89 -38.40 -22.14
N HIS A 34 21.13 -38.35 -23.44
CA HIS A 34 22.46 -38.36 -24.04
C HIS A 34 22.89 -36.99 -24.57
N GLY A 35 22.06 -35.96 -24.42
CA GLY A 35 22.36 -34.61 -24.91
C GLY A 35 22.05 -34.41 -26.39
N ASN A 36 21.36 -35.34 -27.05
CA ASN A 36 20.99 -35.21 -28.46
C ASN A 36 19.65 -34.48 -28.60
N ILE A 37 19.59 -33.55 -29.56
CA ILE A 37 18.34 -32.86 -29.91
C ILE A 37 17.42 -33.83 -30.67
N VAL A 38 16.23 -34.07 -30.11
CA VAL A 38 15.18 -34.94 -30.66
C VAL A 38 14.27 -34.16 -31.60
N ASP A 39 13.85 -32.96 -31.19
CA ASP A 39 13.02 -32.04 -31.98
C ASP A 39 13.36 -30.60 -31.58
N SER A 40 13.23 -29.67 -32.53
CA SER A 40 13.43 -28.24 -32.28
C SER A 40 12.49 -27.40 -33.13
N LEU A 41 12.03 -26.30 -32.53
CA LEU A 41 11.20 -25.30 -33.18
C LEU A 41 11.86 -23.94 -32.99
N GLU A 42 12.00 -23.20 -34.09
CA GLU A 42 12.47 -21.83 -34.07
C GLU A 42 11.33 -20.89 -34.41
N TRP A 43 11.36 -19.71 -33.81
CA TRP A 43 10.38 -18.67 -34.08
C TRP A 43 10.49 -18.18 -35.52
N ASP A 44 9.38 -18.28 -36.25
CA ASP A 44 9.22 -17.93 -37.66
C ASP A 44 8.76 -16.47 -37.89
N GLY A 45 8.56 -15.70 -36.81
CA GLY A 45 8.05 -14.33 -36.87
C GLY A 45 9.13 -13.25 -37.07
N HIS A 46 8.66 -12.01 -37.32
CA HIS A 46 9.55 -10.86 -37.45
C HIS A 46 10.17 -10.47 -36.10
N MET A 47 11.49 -10.63 -35.98
CA MET A 47 12.31 -10.30 -34.81
C MET A 47 12.49 -8.78 -34.60
N THR A 48 11.37 -8.05 -34.56
CA THR A 48 11.36 -6.65 -34.14
C THR A 48 11.58 -6.55 -32.63
N GLU A 49 12.19 -5.45 -32.17
CA GLU A 49 12.42 -5.18 -30.74
C GLU A 49 11.15 -5.37 -29.90
N HIS A 50 10.01 -4.84 -30.35
CA HIS A 50 8.72 -4.97 -29.66
C HIS A 50 8.26 -6.43 -29.54
N ALA A 51 8.39 -7.23 -30.59
CA ALA A 51 7.98 -8.63 -30.56
C ALA A 51 8.87 -9.46 -29.61
N VAL A 52 10.17 -9.15 -29.54
CA VAL A 52 11.09 -9.78 -28.59
C VAL A 52 10.77 -9.37 -27.15
N VAL A 53 10.41 -8.09 -26.90
CA VAL A 53 9.94 -7.62 -25.59
C VAL A 53 8.75 -8.43 -25.09
N GLU A 54 7.73 -8.64 -25.94
CA GLU A 54 6.54 -9.41 -25.55
C GLU A 54 6.88 -10.86 -25.17
N ARG A 55 7.80 -11.49 -25.91
CA ARG A 55 8.24 -12.86 -25.64
C ARG A 55 9.06 -12.96 -24.36
N LEU A 56 10.01 -12.04 -24.15
CA LEU A 56 10.74 -11.93 -22.87
C LEU A 56 9.79 -11.68 -21.68
N ARG A 57 8.72 -10.92 -21.88
CA ARG A 57 7.69 -10.68 -20.86
C ARG A 57 6.90 -11.95 -20.51
N GLN A 58 6.57 -12.78 -21.51
CA GLN A 58 5.95 -14.09 -21.26
C GLN A 58 6.85 -14.97 -20.40
N ILE A 59 8.13 -15.06 -20.76
CA ILE A 59 9.14 -15.83 -20.01
C ILE A 59 9.27 -15.32 -18.58
N ALA A 60 9.38 -14.00 -18.38
CA ALA A 60 9.45 -13.38 -17.06
C ALA A 60 8.20 -13.64 -16.20
N ALA A 61 7.03 -13.81 -16.84
CA ALA A 61 5.78 -14.20 -16.17
C ALA A 61 5.66 -15.71 -15.93
N GLY A 62 6.69 -16.50 -16.22
CA GLY A 62 6.68 -17.96 -16.10
C GLY A 62 5.79 -18.66 -17.13
N ARG A 63 5.44 -17.97 -18.23
CA ARG A 63 4.66 -18.54 -19.33
C ARG A 63 5.61 -18.97 -20.46
N PRO A 64 5.55 -20.23 -20.91
CA PRO A 64 6.34 -20.68 -22.04
C PRO A 64 5.94 -19.94 -23.32
N VAL A 65 6.89 -19.83 -24.25
CA VAL A 65 6.61 -19.34 -25.60
C VAL A 65 5.88 -20.41 -26.43
N ARG A 66 5.25 -20.00 -27.53
CA ARG A 66 4.45 -20.89 -28.40
C ARG A 66 5.21 -22.15 -28.81
N GLU A 67 6.47 -22.02 -29.20
CA GLU A 67 7.32 -23.13 -29.65
C GLU A 67 7.54 -24.15 -28.51
N ALA A 68 7.69 -23.67 -27.29
CA ALA A 68 7.80 -24.51 -26.11
C ALA A 68 6.47 -25.18 -25.74
N GLU A 69 5.34 -24.49 -25.90
CA GLU A 69 4.02 -25.09 -25.72
C GLU A 69 3.74 -26.20 -26.75
N GLU A 70 4.08 -25.98 -28.02
CA GLU A 70 3.92 -26.97 -29.08
C GLU A 70 4.79 -28.21 -28.83
N LEU A 71 6.06 -28.04 -28.48
CA LEU A 71 6.93 -29.17 -28.12
C LEU A 71 6.45 -29.87 -26.85
N LYS A 72 5.91 -29.15 -25.86
CA LYS A 72 5.37 -29.76 -24.64
C LYS A 72 4.12 -30.59 -24.91
N GLN A 73 3.34 -30.26 -25.93
CA GLN A 73 2.21 -31.10 -26.38
C GLN A 73 2.68 -32.37 -27.10
N ARG A 74 3.77 -32.28 -27.89
CA ARG A 74 4.36 -33.44 -28.58
C ARG A 74 5.10 -34.39 -27.63
N PHE A 75 5.75 -33.84 -26.62
CA PHE A 75 6.54 -34.58 -25.61
C PHE A 75 6.05 -34.22 -24.19
N PRO A 76 4.88 -34.75 -23.75
CA PRO A 76 4.30 -34.43 -22.44
C PRO A 76 5.21 -34.77 -21.26
N GLU A 77 6.08 -35.77 -21.40
CA GLU A 77 7.04 -36.25 -20.41
C GLU A 77 8.27 -35.34 -20.23
N ALA A 78 8.58 -34.47 -21.19
CA ALA A 78 9.78 -33.64 -21.16
C ALA A 78 9.69 -32.56 -20.07
N VAL A 79 10.74 -32.38 -19.27
CA VAL A 79 10.77 -31.34 -18.23
C VAL A 79 11.00 -29.97 -18.88
N LEU A 80 10.05 -29.06 -18.69
CA LEU A 80 10.10 -27.71 -19.24
C LEU A 80 11.08 -26.84 -18.45
N CYS A 81 12.14 -26.39 -19.11
CA CYS A 81 13.21 -25.60 -18.53
C CYS A 81 13.50 -24.37 -19.40
N VAL A 82 13.56 -23.20 -18.79
CA VAL A 82 14.00 -21.97 -19.46
C VAL A 82 15.53 -21.98 -19.62
N HIS A 83 16.05 -21.33 -20.64
CA HIS A 83 17.49 -21.16 -20.82
C HIS A 83 18.17 -20.67 -19.52
N GLY A 84 19.24 -21.36 -19.10
CA GLY A 84 19.98 -21.10 -17.86
C GLY A 84 19.45 -21.83 -16.62
N ASP A 85 18.39 -22.64 -16.73
CA ASP A 85 17.93 -23.50 -15.64
C ASP A 85 19.00 -24.55 -15.27
N PRO A 86 19.38 -24.69 -13.98
CA PRO A 86 20.36 -25.68 -13.51
C PRO A 86 20.00 -27.15 -13.82
N GLN A 87 18.74 -27.44 -14.15
CA GLN A 87 18.29 -28.80 -14.49
C GLN A 87 18.58 -29.19 -15.94
N LEU A 88 18.98 -28.24 -16.80
CA LEU A 88 19.28 -28.51 -18.20
C LEU A 88 20.56 -29.35 -18.34
N PRO A 89 20.55 -30.40 -19.19
CA PRO A 89 21.76 -31.13 -19.54
C PRO A 89 22.68 -30.30 -20.44
N ASP A 90 23.96 -30.69 -20.48
CA ASP A 90 24.91 -30.18 -21.47
C ASP A 90 24.51 -30.70 -22.85
N ALA A 91 24.05 -29.80 -23.72
CA ALA A 91 23.67 -30.10 -25.09
C ALA A 91 23.98 -28.90 -26.00
N ASP A 92 24.03 -29.14 -27.31
CA ASP A 92 24.30 -28.10 -28.32
C ASP A 92 23.03 -27.30 -28.64
N TRP A 93 22.53 -26.56 -27.63
CA TRP A 93 21.29 -25.79 -27.73
C TRP A 93 21.36 -24.75 -28.87
N PRO A 94 20.26 -24.48 -29.58
CA PRO A 94 20.26 -23.55 -30.72
C PRO A 94 20.36 -22.09 -30.25
N THR A 95 21.61 -21.66 -30.00
CA THR A 95 21.95 -20.33 -29.50
C THR A 95 21.71 -19.22 -30.54
N PRO A 96 21.39 -17.99 -30.10
CA PRO A 96 21.17 -16.87 -31.00
C PRO A 96 22.46 -16.41 -31.69
N THR A 97 22.34 -15.89 -32.91
CA THR A 97 23.44 -15.20 -33.59
C THR A 97 23.76 -13.87 -32.88
N SER A 98 24.94 -13.29 -33.13
CA SER A 98 25.32 -11.99 -32.54
C SER A 98 24.30 -10.87 -32.83
N GLU A 99 23.69 -10.87 -34.02
CA GLU A 99 22.64 -9.91 -34.38
C GLU A 99 21.36 -10.15 -33.59
N GLN A 100 20.95 -11.40 -33.43
CA GLN A 100 19.78 -11.78 -32.63
C GLN A 100 20.00 -11.47 -31.15
N GLN A 101 21.20 -11.72 -30.63
CA GLN A 101 21.58 -11.38 -29.27
C GLN A 101 21.50 -9.86 -29.04
N ALA A 102 21.96 -9.04 -29.99
CA ALA A 102 21.87 -7.58 -29.88
C ALA A 102 20.40 -7.09 -29.82
N VAL A 103 19.49 -7.72 -30.58
CA VAL A 103 18.05 -7.41 -30.50
C VAL A 103 17.46 -7.84 -29.15
N ALA A 104 17.87 -9.00 -28.63
CA ALA A 104 17.46 -9.48 -27.31
C ALA A 104 17.94 -8.55 -26.19
N ASP A 105 19.18 -8.07 -26.25
CA ASP A 105 19.75 -7.14 -25.28
C ASP A 105 19.00 -5.79 -25.30
N ALA A 106 18.70 -5.26 -26.49
CA ALA A 106 17.90 -4.04 -26.65
C ALA A 106 16.48 -4.21 -26.09
N ALA A 107 15.83 -5.33 -26.39
CA ALA A 107 14.51 -5.68 -25.87
C ALA A 107 14.52 -5.86 -24.35
N ALA A 108 15.54 -6.51 -23.78
CA ALA A 108 15.70 -6.67 -22.34
C ALA A 108 15.87 -5.31 -21.64
N LEU A 109 16.68 -4.41 -22.21
CA LEU A 109 16.84 -3.05 -21.70
C LEU A 109 15.50 -2.30 -21.73
N ARG A 110 14.76 -2.38 -22.83
CA ARG A 110 13.43 -1.77 -22.96
C ARG A 110 12.44 -2.33 -21.95
N LEU A 111 12.36 -3.65 -21.80
CA LEU A 111 11.50 -4.32 -20.81
C LEU A 111 11.85 -3.85 -19.39
N ALA A 112 13.14 -3.68 -19.07
CA ALA A 112 13.58 -3.15 -17.79
C ALA A 112 13.12 -1.69 -17.60
N VAL A 113 13.27 -0.83 -18.61
CA VAL A 113 12.78 0.57 -18.58
C VAL A 113 11.27 0.62 -18.38
N GLU A 114 10.50 -0.18 -19.12
CA GLU A 114 9.04 -0.28 -18.98
C GLU A 114 8.65 -0.77 -17.57
N GLY A 115 9.37 -1.75 -17.03
CA GLY A 115 9.18 -2.23 -15.66
C GLY A 115 9.44 -1.13 -14.61
N VAL A 116 10.49 -0.33 -14.79
CA VAL A 116 10.78 0.82 -13.92
C VAL A 116 9.67 1.88 -14.02
N GLN A 117 9.20 2.18 -15.23
CA GLN A 117 8.11 3.13 -15.45
C GLN A 117 6.79 2.66 -14.84
N ALA A 118 6.44 1.37 -14.99
CA ALA A 118 5.27 0.78 -14.38
C ALA A 118 5.34 0.85 -12.84
N ALA A 119 6.50 0.55 -12.25
CA ALA A 119 6.73 0.67 -10.82
C ALA A 119 6.74 2.14 -10.33
N ALA A 120 7.07 3.11 -11.18
CA ALA A 120 6.96 4.53 -10.88
C ALA A 120 5.50 5.01 -10.90
N ASN A 121 4.64 4.39 -11.72
CA ASN A 121 3.21 4.70 -11.83
C ASN A 121 2.34 3.95 -10.80
N ASP A 122 2.94 3.15 -9.91
CA ASP A 122 2.24 2.39 -8.88
C ASP A 122 1.39 3.31 -7.97
N PRO A 123 0.05 3.20 -7.99
CA PRO A 123 -0.81 3.99 -7.13
C PRO A 123 -0.54 3.77 -5.64
N ASP A 124 -0.10 2.58 -5.22
CA ASP A 124 0.20 2.28 -3.81
C ASP A 124 1.38 3.14 -3.32
N ARG A 125 2.42 3.30 -4.15
CA ARG A 125 3.57 4.18 -3.84
C ARG A 125 3.18 5.66 -3.83
N ARG A 126 2.35 6.08 -4.79
CA ARG A 126 1.84 7.45 -4.83
C ARG A 126 1.00 7.78 -3.58
N LEU A 127 0.14 6.85 -3.15
CA LEU A 127 -0.61 6.96 -1.89
C LEU A 127 0.32 7.03 -0.68
N GLU A 128 1.35 6.19 -0.62
CA GLU A 128 2.34 6.21 0.48
C GLU A 128 3.00 7.57 0.63
N HIS A 129 3.46 8.17 -0.48
CA HIS A 129 4.07 9.50 -0.45
C HIS A 129 3.09 10.59 -0.01
N LEU A 130 1.86 10.56 -0.50
CA LEU A 130 0.83 11.54 -0.11
C LEU A 130 0.46 11.41 1.37
N VAL A 131 0.24 10.20 1.88
CA VAL A 131 -0.10 9.97 3.30
C VAL A 131 1.03 10.44 4.20
N ARG A 132 2.27 10.00 3.94
CA ARG A 132 3.42 10.36 4.78
C ARG A 132 3.74 11.85 4.71
N GLY A 133 3.75 12.41 3.50
CA GLY A 133 3.94 13.85 3.31
C GLY A 133 2.87 14.67 4.04
N SER A 134 1.61 14.24 4.00
CA SER A 134 0.52 14.92 4.71
C SER A 134 0.69 14.84 6.22
N ASP A 135 1.15 13.71 6.75
CA ASP A 135 1.40 13.58 8.19
C ASP A 135 2.58 14.43 8.66
N GLU A 136 3.67 14.47 7.90
CA GLU A 136 4.84 15.31 8.16
C GLU A 136 4.47 16.80 8.11
N LEU A 137 3.75 17.22 7.07
CA LEU A 137 3.30 18.59 6.92
C LEU A 137 2.31 18.99 8.03
N ARG A 138 1.39 18.10 8.40
CA ARG A 138 0.46 18.33 9.52
C ARG A 138 1.21 18.49 10.84
N ALA A 139 2.19 17.64 11.12
CA ALA A 139 2.99 17.74 12.35
C ALA A 139 3.79 19.05 12.40
N SER A 140 4.38 19.46 11.27
CA SER A 140 5.08 20.74 11.13
C SER A 140 4.12 21.91 11.36
N HIS A 141 2.99 21.94 10.66
CA HIS A 141 1.97 22.99 10.78
C HIS A 141 1.46 23.13 12.22
N LEU A 142 1.12 22.03 12.91
CA LEU A 142 0.65 22.06 14.30
C LEU A 142 1.71 22.63 15.26
N THR A 143 2.98 22.34 15.01
CA THR A 143 4.09 22.89 15.78
C THR A 143 4.23 24.39 15.55
N MET A 144 4.14 24.83 14.29
CA MET A 144 4.19 26.25 13.91
C MET A 144 3.03 27.03 14.52
N GLU A 145 1.80 26.51 14.40
CA GLU A 145 0.59 27.09 14.97
C GLU A 145 0.72 27.24 16.49
N SER A 146 1.13 26.18 17.19
CA SER A 146 1.26 26.20 18.65
C SER A 146 2.33 27.18 19.10
N ARG A 147 3.48 27.25 18.40
CA ARG A 147 4.56 28.20 18.69
C ARG A 147 4.11 29.64 18.50
N LEU A 148 3.33 29.93 17.45
CA LEU A 148 2.80 31.27 17.19
C LEU A 148 1.88 31.71 18.32
N ILE A 149 0.93 30.85 18.70
CA ILE A 149 -0.04 31.15 19.75
C ILE A 149 0.67 31.42 21.08
N GLU A 150 1.63 30.57 21.45
CA GLU A 150 2.44 30.76 22.66
C GLU A 150 3.23 32.08 22.62
N TRP A 151 3.89 32.38 21.50
CA TRP A 151 4.74 33.57 21.38
C TRP A 151 3.91 34.86 21.38
N ALA A 152 2.83 34.91 20.59
CA ALA A 152 1.91 36.05 20.60
C ALA A 152 1.25 36.21 21.99
N GLY A 153 0.94 35.11 22.66
CA GLY A 153 0.36 35.12 24.01
C GLY A 153 1.24 35.75 25.09
N LEU A 154 2.57 35.82 24.89
CA LEU A 154 3.47 36.54 25.81
C LEU A 154 3.19 38.06 25.82
N PHE A 155 2.82 38.61 24.67
CA PHE A 155 2.49 40.03 24.53
C PHE A 155 1.01 40.29 24.75
N PHE A 156 0.14 39.34 24.36
CA PHE A 156 -1.31 39.49 24.42
C PHE A 156 -1.97 38.41 25.31
N PRO A 157 -1.74 38.44 26.63
CA PRO A 157 -2.15 37.36 27.54
C PRO A 157 -3.67 37.23 27.71
N MET A 158 -4.43 38.26 27.37
CA MET A 158 -5.90 38.26 27.44
C MET A 158 -6.58 37.73 26.18
N THR A 159 -5.81 37.35 25.15
CA THR A 159 -6.38 36.74 23.95
C THR A 159 -7.03 35.40 24.25
N THR A 160 -8.20 35.17 23.66
CA THR A 160 -8.86 33.87 23.72
C THR A 160 -8.74 33.19 22.36
N VAL A 161 -8.24 31.95 22.37
CA VAL A 161 -8.01 31.18 21.14
C VAL A 161 -9.09 30.14 21.00
N SER A 162 -10.20 30.52 20.37
CA SER A 162 -11.32 29.63 20.06
C SER A 162 -11.14 28.91 18.72
N ASP A 163 -10.74 29.66 17.69
CA ASP A 163 -10.33 29.17 16.37
C ASP A 163 -8.86 29.52 16.15
N ARG A 164 -8.01 28.50 16.19
CA ARG A 164 -6.56 28.66 16.01
C ARG A 164 -6.19 29.10 14.61
N ALA A 165 -6.87 28.60 13.58
CA ALA A 165 -6.60 28.98 12.21
C ALA A 165 -7.02 30.44 11.96
N ALA A 166 -8.13 30.88 12.56
CA ALA A 166 -8.49 32.30 12.55
C ALA A 166 -7.44 33.14 13.29
N TYR A 167 -6.98 32.71 14.47
CA TYR A 167 -5.93 33.40 15.21
C TYR A 167 -4.66 33.60 14.38
N VAL A 168 -4.17 32.55 13.72
CA VAL A 168 -3.00 32.61 12.82
C VAL A 168 -3.25 33.64 11.71
N ARG A 169 -4.42 33.60 11.05
CA ARG A 169 -4.77 34.56 10.00
C ARG A 169 -4.86 36.00 10.51
N THR A 170 -5.37 36.20 11.72
CA THR A 170 -5.48 37.52 12.34
C THR A 170 -4.09 38.10 12.62
N VAL A 171 -3.15 37.31 13.17
CA VAL A 171 -1.76 37.76 13.35
C VAL A 171 -1.14 38.11 12.00
N ALA A 172 -1.24 37.23 10.99
CA ALA A 172 -0.67 37.45 9.67
C ALA A 172 -1.25 38.68 8.95
N GLY A 173 -2.53 39.00 9.18
CA GLY A 173 -3.22 40.12 8.55
C GLY A 173 -3.15 41.44 9.32
N SER A 174 -2.52 41.48 10.48
CA SER A 174 -2.46 42.68 11.32
C SER A 174 -1.22 43.51 11.02
N GLU A 175 -1.39 44.79 10.68
CA GLU A 175 -0.29 45.68 10.32
C GLU A 175 0.66 45.94 11.50
N ASP A 176 0.10 46.09 12.70
CA ASP A 176 0.83 46.37 13.93
C ASP A 176 0.20 45.66 15.16
N PRO A 177 0.90 45.64 16.31
CA PRO A 177 0.40 45.02 17.54
C PRO A 177 -0.95 45.57 18.04
N ALA A 178 -1.25 46.84 17.78
CA ALA A 178 -2.49 47.47 18.23
C ALA A 178 -3.67 47.05 17.35
N ALA A 179 -3.46 46.95 16.03
CA ALA A 179 -4.44 46.41 15.09
C ALA A 179 -4.80 44.95 15.42
N PHE A 180 -3.81 44.15 15.84
CA PHE A 180 -4.07 42.79 16.31
C PHE A 180 -4.92 42.76 17.58
N ALA A 181 -4.61 43.61 18.56
CA ALA A 181 -5.39 43.71 19.80
C ALA A 181 -6.85 44.11 19.52
N ASP A 182 -7.08 45.09 18.65
CA ASP A 182 -8.41 45.52 18.20
C ASP A 182 -9.17 44.38 17.50
N ALA A 183 -8.52 43.68 16.57
CA ALA A 183 -9.12 42.54 15.86
C ALA A 183 -9.49 41.38 16.79
N MET A 184 -8.74 41.22 17.89
CA MET A 184 -9.02 40.22 18.93
C MET A 184 -10.00 40.74 20.00
N GLY A 185 -10.44 42.00 19.93
CA GLY A 185 -11.37 42.62 20.87
C GLY A 185 -10.80 42.78 22.28
N ILE A 186 -9.49 42.98 22.40
CA ILE A 186 -8.80 43.17 23.68
C ILE A 186 -8.22 44.58 23.79
N GLU A 187 -8.02 45.04 25.02
CA GLU A 187 -7.28 46.28 25.26
C GLU A 187 -5.80 46.11 24.88
N VAL A 188 -5.21 47.16 24.30
CA VAL A 188 -3.80 47.18 23.90
C VAL A 188 -2.92 47.08 25.15
N PRO A 189 -2.06 46.05 25.27
CA PRO A 189 -1.15 45.90 26.41
C PRO A 189 -0.17 47.08 26.52
N ALA A 190 0.28 47.36 27.76
CA ALA A 190 1.26 48.43 28.00
C ALA A 190 2.65 48.12 27.41
N GLU A 191 3.05 46.84 27.42
CA GLU A 191 4.28 46.36 26.81
C GLU A 191 3.94 45.61 25.52
N LEU A 192 4.44 46.13 24.40
CA LEU A 192 4.24 45.57 23.07
C LEU A 192 5.54 44.97 22.54
N PRO A 193 5.47 44.00 21.60
CA PRO A 193 6.65 43.51 20.92
C PRO A 193 7.35 44.66 20.17
N SER A 194 8.68 44.59 20.05
CA SER A 194 9.38 45.50 19.15
C SER A 194 8.97 45.27 17.69
N ASP A 195 9.16 46.28 16.82
CA ASP A 195 8.89 46.14 15.38
C ASP A 195 9.55 44.92 14.74
N LYS A 196 10.74 44.54 15.23
CA LYS A 196 11.47 43.36 14.74
C LYS A 196 10.80 42.06 15.19
N GLU A 197 10.36 41.98 16.44
CA GLU A 197 9.64 40.82 16.95
C GLU A 197 8.26 40.68 16.30
N TRP A 198 7.55 41.80 16.11
CA TRP A 198 6.26 41.81 15.44
C TRP A 198 6.37 41.31 13.99
N ARG A 199 7.34 41.81 13.21
CA ARG A 199 7.59 41.30 11.86
C ARG A 199 7.87 39.80 11.85
N SER A 200 8.71 39.31 12.77
CA SER A 200 8.98 37.87 12.88
C SER A 200 7.74 37.05 13.26
N LEU A 201 6.84 37.58 14.11
CA LEU A 201 5.56 36.96 14.45
C LEU A 201 4.65 36.87 13.21
N VAL A 202 4.55 37.95 12.44
CA VAL A 202 3.77 38.00 11.19
C VAL A 202 4.31 37.02 10.16
N GLU A 203 5.62 37.02 9.89
CA GLU A 203 6.25 36.07 8.96
C GLU A 203 6.02 34.61 9.40
N TRP A 204 6.09 34.32 10.70
CA TRP A 204 5.80 32.99 11.23
C TRP A 204 4.33 32.61 11.03
N ALA A 205 3.41 33.56 11.23
CA ALA A 205 1.98 33.37 11.02
C ALA A 205 1.65 33.12 9.54
N GLU A 206 2.25 33.86 8.62
CA GLU A 206 2.13 33.65 7.17
C GLU A 206 2.61 32.24 6.77
N ASN A 207 3.79 31.84 7.25
CA ASN A 207 4.33 30.49 7.02
C ASN A 207 3.41 29.40 7.58
N ALA A 208 2.83 29.60 8.77
CA ALA A 208 1.89 28.65 9.37
C ALA A 208 0.58 28.54 8.56
N ALA A 209 0.05 29.66 8.08
CA ALA A 209 -1.14 29.71 7.22
C ALA A 209 -0.87 29.05 5.85
N GLU A 210 0.29 29.30 5.25
CA GLU A 210 0.69 28.68 3.99
C GLU A 210 0.84 27.16 4.14
N ALA A 211 1.47 26.70 5.22
CA ALA A 211 1.60 25.27 5.53
C ALA A 211 0.23 24.59 5.64
N ASN A 212 -0.76 25.24 6.26
CA ASN A 212 -2.14 24.74 6.31
C ASN A 212 -2.76 24.63 4.91
N GLY A 213 -2.63 25.68 4.09
CA GLY A 213 -3.16 25.66 2.73
C GLY A 213 -2.49 24.60 1.84
N ARG A 214 -1.19 24.32 2.06
CA ARG A 214 -0.46 23.21 1.40
C ARG A 214 -0.99 21.86 1.87
N LEU A 215 -1.29 21.70 3.16
CA LEU A 215 -1.86 20.48 3.72
C LEU A 215 -3.23 20.18 3.10
N ASP A 216 -4.11 21.17 3.00
CA ASP A 216 -5.44 21.03 2.39
C ASP A 216 -5.34 20.53 0.94
N ARG A 217 -4.43 21.11 0.15
CA ARG A 217 -4.20 20.67 -1.25
C ARG A 217 -3.72 19.22 -1.32
N MET A 218 -2.83 18.82 -0.43
CA MET A 218 -2.29 17.46 -0.43
C MET A 218 -3.33 16.44 0.05
N GLU A 219 -4.17 16.79 1.04
CA GLU A 219 -5.31 15.97 1.45
C GLU A 219 -6.36 15.82 0.35
N ASN A 220 -6.58 16.86 -0.47
CA ASN A 220 -7.46 16.76 -1.63
C ASN A 220 -6.90 15.83 -2.72
N ALA A 221 -5.60 15.90 -3.01
CA ALA A 221 -4.95 14.98 -3.93
C ALA A 221 -5.02 13.52 -3.41
N LEU A 222 -4.78 13.34 -2.10
CA LEU A 222 -4.91 12.06 -1.42
C LEU A 222 -6.33 11.50 -1.52
N ARG A 223 -7.34 12.36 -1.33
CA ARG A 223 -8.76 12.01 -1.45
C ARG A 223 -9.08 11.45 -2.82
N TRP A 224 -8.73 12.19 -3.87
CA TRP A 224 -8.98 11.81 -5.25
C TRP A 224 -8.32 10.45 -5.58
N LEU A 225 -7.04 10.28 -5.25
CA LEU A 225 -6.33 9.04 -5.53
C LEU A 225 -6.88 7.84 -4.74
N ALA A 226 -7.33 8.06 -3.50
CA ALA A 226 -7.94 7.02 -2.67
C ALA A 226 -9.31 6.58 -3.20
N GLU A 227 -10.11 7.52 -3.71
CA GLU A 227 -11.41 7.22 -4.32
C GLU A 227 -11.25 6.44 -5.63
N GLU A 228 -10.22 6.74 -6.42
CA GLU A 228 -9.90 5.99 -7.64
C GLU A 228 -9.34 4.58 -7.34
N HIS A 229 -8.39 4.48 -6.40
CA HIS A 229 -7.66 3.22 -6.16
C HIS A 229 -8.36 2.26 -5.19
N LEU A 230 -9.16 2.80 -4.27
CA LEU A 230 -9.84 2.09 -3.18
C LEU A 230 -11.32 2.54 -3.06
N PRO A 231 -12.14 2.43 -4.12
CA PRO A 231 -13.46 3.05 -4.14
C PRO A 231 -14.40 2.50 -3.05
N SER A 232 -14.43 1.19 -2.81
CA SER A 232 -15.31 0.59 -1.80
C SER A 232 -14.84 0.89 -0.38
N VAL A 233 -13.54 0.84 -0.12
CA VAL A 233 -13.01 1.18 1.21
C VAL A 233 -13.21 2.67 1.49
N SER A 234 -12.99 3.54 0.49
CA SER A 234 -13.23 4.99 0.59
C SER A 234 -14.70 5.31 0.85
N ALA A 235 -15.63 4.64 0.18
CA ALA A 235 -17.06 4.78 0.45
C ALA A 235 -17.42 4.37 1.90
N LEU A 236 -16.80 3.31 2.42
CA LEU A 236 -17.11 2.78 3.74
C LEU A 236 -16.55 3.62 4.91
N VAL A 237 -15.28 4.04 4.82
CA VAL A 237 -14.58 4.67 5.98
C VAL A 237 -14.08 6.09 5.70
N GLY A 238 -14.34 6.60 4.51
CA GLY A 238 -13.78 7.85 4.03
C GLY A 238 -12.37 7.67 3.43
N PRO A 239 -12.01 8.49 2.42
CA PRO A 239 -10.83 8.29 1.60
C PRO A 239 -9.50 8.49 2.35
N LEU A 240 -9.43 9.44 3.29
CA LEU A 240 -8.22 9.65 4.09
C LEU A 240 -7.89 8.44 4.98
N LEU A 241 -8.91 7.81 5.56
CA LEU A 241 -8.72 6.61 6.38
C LEU A 241 -8.45 5.39 5.49
N ALA A 242 -9.12 5.27 4.34
CA ALA A 242 -8.86 4.22 3.36
C ALA A 242 -7.41 4.22 2.89
N ALA A 243 -6.89 5.38 2.49
CA ALA A 243 -5.51 5.54 2.08
C ALA A 243 -4.53 5.15 3.19
N ARG A 244 -4.77 5.62 4.42
CA ARG A 244 -3.92 5.28 5.56
C ARG A 244 -3.89 3.77 5.83
N LEU A 245 -5.03 3.10 5.79
CA LEU A 245 -5.09 1.64 5.95
C LEU A 245 -4.33 0.91 4.85
N CYS A 246 -4.40 1.39 3.62
CA CYS A 246 -3.67 0.83 2.49
C CYS A 246 -2.15 0.99 2.65
N VAL A 247 -1.70 2.17 3.04
CA VAL A 247 -0.27 2.46 3.27
C VAL A 247 0.30 1.62 4.41
N GLU A 248 -0.42 1.52 5.53
CA GLU A 248 -0.01 0.67 6.67
C GLU A 248 -0.07 -0.82 6.33
N ALA A 249 -0.96 -1.22 5.43
CA ALA A 249 -0.98 -2.56 4.89
C ALA A 249 0.13 -2.82 3.86
N HIS A 250 0.89 -1.81 3.44
CA HIS A 250 1.87 -1.87 2.34
C HIS A 250 1.24 -2.23 0.99
N GLY A 251 0.12 -1.58 0.67
CA GLY A 251 -0.52 -1.63 -0.64
C GLY A 251 -1.85 -2.38 -0.67
N ARG A 252 -2.64 -2.10 -1.71
CA ARG A 252 -4.02 -2.59 -1.88
C ARG A 252 -4.11 -4.10 -1.89
N ALA A 253 -3.19 -4.76 -2.61
CA ALA A 253 -3.15 -6.21 -2.72
C ALA A 253 -2.90 -6.90 -1.37
N ARG A 254 -2.04 -6.30 -0.52
CA ARG A 254 -1.77 -6.83 0.82
C ARG A 254 -2.94 -6.55 1.75
N LEU A 255 -3.53 -5.36 1.71
CA LEU A 255 -4.73 -5.02 2.49
C LEU A 255 -5.87 -6.03 2.28
N ALA A 256 -6.13 -6.44 1.03
CA ALA A 256 -7.15 -7.43 0.69
C ALA A 256 -6.88 -8.84 1.25
N ARG A 257 -5.61 -9.18 1.48
CA ARG A 257 -5.18 -10.48 2.02
C ARG A 257 -5.12 -10.51 3.55
N LEU A 258 -5.09 -9.35 4.21
CA LEU A 258 -5.04 -9.28 5.67
C LEU A 258 -6.33 -9.87 6.29
N PRO A 259 -6.22 -10.66 7.36
CA PRO A 259 -7.39 -11.07 8.11
C PRO A 259 -8.00 -9.86 8.82
N SER A 260 -9.31 -9.91 9.05
CA SER A 260 -10.06 -8.83 9.71
C SER A 260 -9.47 -8.43 11.07
N GLY A 261 -8.94 -9.40 11.84
CA GLY A 261 -8.27 -9.13 13.11
C GLY A 261 -7.02 -8.27 12.97
N THR A 262 -6.25 -8.41 11.89
CA THR A 262 -5.10 -7.53 11.60
C THR A 262 -5.57 -6.17 11.13
N VAL A 263 -6.54 -6.10 10.21
CA VAL A 263 -7.14 -4.83 9.76
C VAL A 263 -7.67 -4.02 10.94
N GLN A 264 -8.26 -4.68 11.95
CA GLN A 264 -8.76 -4.05 13.15
C GLN A 264 -7.68 -3.27 13.91
N ILE A 265 -6.43 -3.73 13.90
CA ILE A 265 -5.33 -3.20 14.71
C ILE A 265 -4.20 -2.55 13.91
N LEU A 266 -4.36 -2.35 12.59
CA LEU A 266 -3.39 -1.61 11.77
C LEU A 266 -3.14 -0.21 12.37
N GLY A 267 -1.88 0.13 12.64
CA GLY A 267 -1.46 1.34 13.34
C GLY A 267 -1.33 1.21 14.86
N ALA A 268 -1.62 0.04 15.43
CA ALA A 268 -1.46 -0.26 16.86
C ALA A 268 -0.40 -1.34 17.12
N GLU A 269 0.54 -1.53 16.19
CA GLU A 269 1.59 -2.56 16.20
C GLU A 269 2.39 -2.49 17.50
N LYS A 270 2.78 -1.28 17.94
CA LYS A 270 3.53 -1.08 19.19
C LYS A 270 2.78 -1.65 20.40
N ALA A 271 1.49 -1.37 20.52
CA ALA A 271 0.66 -1.87 21.63
C ALA A 271 0.40 -3.39 21.49
N PHE A 272 0.22 -3.87 20.26
CA PHE A 272 0.05 -5.29 19.97
C PHE A 272 1.30 -6.12 20.31
N PHE A 273 2.48 -5.67 19.89
CA PHE A 273 3.74 -6.33 20.23
C PHE A 273 4.06 -6.21 21.72
N HIS A 274 3.66 -5.13 22.39
CA HIS A 274 3.75 -5.03 23.84
C HIS A 274 2.86 -6.10 24.51
N HIS A 275 1.60 -6.26 24.09
CA HIS A 275 0.73 -7.35 24.56
C HIS A 275 1.37 -8.72 24.40
N LEU A 276 1.96 -9.02 23.23
CA LEU A 276 2.62 -10.30 22.99
C LEU A 276 3.83 -10.53 23.91
N LYS A 277 4.57 -9.47 24.26
CA LYS A 277 5.76 -9.56 25.12
C LYS A 277 5.44 -9.63 26.61
N THR A 278 4.42 -8.91 27.07
CA THR A 278 4.18 -8.69 28.52
C THR A 278 2.88 -9.30 29.02
N GLY A 279 2.00 -9.77 28.13
CA GLY A 279 0.65 -10.19 28.49
C GLY A 279 -0.30 -9.04 28.83
N ALA A 280 0.13 -7.77 28.64
CA ALA A 280 -0.74 -6.59 28.83
C ALA A 280 -1.98 -6.66 27.92
N PRO A 281 -3.12 -6.00 28.22
CA PRO A 281 -4.31 -6.09 27.39
C PRO A 281 -4.07 -5.71 25.91
N SER A 282 -4.54 -6.56 24.99
CA SER A 282 -4.42 -6.33 23.54
C SER A 282 -5.18 -5.07 23.07
N PRO A 283 -4.65 -4.31 22.10
CA PRO A 283 -5.36 -3.15 21.54
C PRO A 283 -6.68 -3.55 20.89
N LYS A 284 -7.72 -2.75 21.11
CA LYS A 284 -9.07 -2.99 20.57
C LYS A 284 -9.26 -2.46 19.14
N HIS A 285 -8.43 -1.53 18.72
CA HIS A 285 -8.52 -0.85 17.42
C HIS A 285 -7.21 -0.11 17.15
N GLY A 286 -6.81 -0.03 15.88
CA GLY A 286 -5.75 0.84 15.38
C GLY A 286 -6.32 2.10 14.74
N HIS A 287 -5.86 2.45 13.54
CA HIS A 287 -6.30 3.64 12.80
C HIS A 287 -7.80 3.73 12.58
N ILE A 288 -8.51 2.59 12.47
CA ILE A 288 -9.97 2.58 12.35
C ILE A 288 -10.68 3.30 13.50
N PHE A 289 -10.02 3.51 14.65
CA PHE A 289 -10.54 4.33 15.74
C PHE A 289 -10.92 5.75 15.32
N MET A 290 -10.25 6.32 14.31
CA MET A 290 -10.55 7.66 13.80
C MET A 290 -11.96 7.75 13.22
N HIS A 291 -12.55 6.64 12.77
CA HIS A 291 -13.90 6.65 12.21
C HIS A 291 -14.95 7.05 13.27
N PRO A 292 -15.88 7.99 12.96
CA PRO A 292 -16.89 8.48 13.91
C PRO A 292 -17.75 7.37 14.54
N TRP A 293 -18.02 6.30 13.80
CA TRP A 293 -18.73 5.13 14.35
C TRP A 293 -18.03 4.50 15.55
N ILE A 294 -16.71 4.60 15.65
CA ILE A 294 -15.93 4.05 16.78
C ILE A 294 -15.61 5.16 17.78
N SER A 295 -15.00 6.27 17.37
CA SER A 295 -14.54 7.33 18.28
C SER A 295 -15.66 7.91 19.14
N ARG A 296 -16.83 8.15 18.53
CA ARG A 296 -18.02 8.71 19.20
C ARG A 296 -18.85 7.68 19.97
N SER A 297 -18.50 6.39 19.87
CA SER A 297 -19.23 5.32 20.59
C SER A 297 -18.73 5.14 22.04
N PRO A 298 -19.59 4.65 22.97
CA PRO A 298 -19.18 4.36 24.34
C PRO A 298 -18.07 3.31 24.43
N ARG A 299 -17.16 3.46 25.41
CA ARG A 299 -15.91 2.66 25.53
C ARG A 299 -16.13 1.14 25.52
N TRP A 300 -17.25 0.66 26.06
CA TRP A 300 -17.57 -0.78 26.10
C TRP A 300 -18.12 -1.34 24.77
N VAL A 301 -18.57 -0.47 23.86
CA VAL A 301 -19.10 -0.84 22.53
C VAL A 301 -18.04 -0.73 21.44
N ARG A 302 -17.05 0.19 21.59
CA ARG A 302 -16.01 0.48 20.59
C ARG A 302 -15.36 -0.77 19.99
N GLY A 303 -14.97 -1.73 20.81
CA GLY A 303 -14.32 -2.96 20.33
C GLY A 303 -15.24 -3.86 19.49
N LYS A 304 -16.56 -3.86 19.77
CA LYS A 304 -17.55 -4.62 18.98
C LYS A 304 -17.73 -3.98 17.61
N ILE A 305 -17.86 -2.65 17.56
CA ILE A 305 -17.96 -1.88 16.31
C ILE A 305 -16.67 -2.00 15.51
N ALA A 306 -15.50 -1.88 16.14
CA ALA A 306 -14.20 -2.02 15.49
C ALA A 306 -14.03 -3.38 14.79
N ARG A 307 -14.40 -4.47 15.46
CA ARG A 307 -14.35 -5.82 14.87
C ARG A 307 -15.28 -5.94 13.66
N MET A 308 -16.52 -5.45 13.79
CA MET A 308 -17.50 -5.49 12.70
C MET A 308 -17.01 -4.67 11.50
N LEU A 309 -16.57 -3.43 11.75
CA LEU A 309 -16.08 -2.52 10.72
C LEU A 309 -14.84 -3.08 10.03
N ALA A 310 -13.88 -3.63 10.77
CA ALA A 310 -12.71 -4.29 10.18
C ALA A 310 -13.10 -5.46 9.26
N GLY A 311 -14.13 -6.23 9.61
CA GLY A 311 -14.67 -7.28 8.75
C GLY A 311 -15.25 -6.74 7.44
N LYS A 312 -15.94 -5.60 7.50
CA LYS A 312 -16.49 -4.92 6.32
C LYS A 312 -15.40 -4.27 5.46
N ILE A 313 -14.39 -3.65 6.08
CA ILE A 313 -13.19 -3.16 5.38
C ILE A 313 -12.49 -4.31 4.65
N SER A 314 -12.31 -5.47 5.28
CA SER A 314 -11.70 -6.64 4.61
C SER A 314 -12.49 -7.12 3.39
N ILE A 315 -13.81 -6.96 3.37
CA ILE A 315 -14.64 -7.31 2.20
C ILE A 315 -14.48 -6.23 1.12
N ALA A 316 -14.63 -4.96 1.48
CA ALA A 316 -14.46 -3.83 0.57
C ALA A 316 -13.06 -3.82 -0.09
N ALA A 317 -12.00 -4.07 0.69
CA ALA A 317 -10.63 -4.12 0.17
C ALA A 317 -10.42 -5.25 -0.84
N LYS A 318 -11.13 -6.38 -0.70
CA LYS A 318 -11.08 -7.47 -1.69
C LYS A 318 -11.79 -7.09 -2.97
N ILE A 319 -12.93 -6.42 -2.87
CA ILE A 319 -13.65 -5.91 -4.05
C ILE A 319 -12.75 -4.94 -4.82
N ASP A 320 -12.13 -3.99 -4.13
CA ASP A 320 -11.22 -3.02 -4.75
C ASP A 320 -9.97 -3.68 -5.36
N ALA A 321 -9.41 -4.71 -4.73
CA ALA A 321 -8.21 -5.39 -5.21
C ALA A 321 -8.46 -6.36 -6.38
N PHE A 322 -9.68 -6.91 -6.48
CA PHE A 322 -10.07 -7.86 -7.52
C PHE A 322 -11.06 -7.26 -8.53
N GLU A 323 -11.14 -5.92 -8.59
CA GLU A 323 -11.93 -5.17 -9.58
C GLU A 323 -13.41 -5.58 -9.63
N GLY A 324 -13.99 -5.86 -8.46
CA GLY A 324 -15.42 -6.09 -8.32
C GLY A 324 -16.24 -4.80 -8.41
N GLU A 325 -17.57 -4.93 -8.42
CA GLU A 325 -18.47 -3.77 -8.38
C GLU A 325 -18.27 -2.97 -7.09
N PRO A 326 -17.88 -1.68 -7.17
CA PRO A 326 -17.61 -0.87 -5.99
C PRO A 326 -18.84 -0.65 -5.12
N TRP A 327 -18.64 -0.54 -3.81
CA TRP A 327 -19.74 -0.27 -2.88
C TRP A 327 -20.34 1.11 -3.10
N GLY A 328 -21.67 1.17 -3.07
CA GLY A 328 -22.44 2.42 -3.08
C GLY A 328 -23.03 2.75 -1.71
N GLU A 329 -23.89 3.77 -1.70
CA GLU A 329 -24.57 4.24 -0.50
C GLU A 329 -25.41 3.13 0.18
N ALA A 330 -26.00 2.23 -0.61
CA ALA A 330 -26.83 1.14 -0.09
C ALA A 330 -26.04 0.14 0.76
N GLU A 331 -24.84 -0.23 0.34
CA GLU A 331 -23.95 -1.11 1.10
C GLU A 331 -23.50 -0.46 2.40
N VAL A 332 -23.14 0.82 2.33
CA VAL A 332 -22.71 1.62 3.49
C VAL A 332 -23.86 1.77 4.50
N ALA A 333 -25.07 2.07 4.04
CA ALA A 333 -26.26 2.18 4.88
C ALA A 333 -26.54 0.91 5.68
N LYS A 334 -26.41 -0.28 5.06
CA LYS A 334 -26.54 -1.57 5.78
C LYS A 334 -25.49 -1.73 6.88
N VAL A 335 -24.28 -1.20 6.69
CA VAL A 335 -23.25 -1.22 7.74
C VAL A 335 -23.60 -0.25 8.85
N GLU A 336 -24.09 0.95 8.51
CA GLU A 336 -24.54 1.95 9.48
C GLU A 336 -25.68 1.42 10.36
N GLU A 337 -26.72 0.82 9.77
CA GLU A 337 -27.80 0.16 10.51
C GLU A 337 -27.26 -0.87 11.51
N ARG A 338 -26.23 -1.63 11.10
CA ARG A 338 -25.59 -2.61 11.99
C ARG A 338 -24.83 -1.94 13.13
N VAL A 339 -24.21 -0.78 12.89
CA VAL A 339 -23.55 0.02 13.94
C VAL A 339 -24.59 0.50 14.96
N GLU A 340 -25.71 1.04 14.50
CA GLU A 340 -26.79 1.52 15.37
C GLU A 340 -27.41 0.38 16.18
N ALA A 341 -27.67 -0.77 15.55
CA ALA A 341 -28.14 -1.96 16.27
C ALA A 341 -27.15 -2.42 17.36
N LEU A 342 -25.84 -2.32 17.12
CA LEU A 342 -24.82 -2.64 18.13
C LEU A 342 -24.79 -1.62 19.27
N ARG A 343 -25.00 -0.34 18.99
CA ARG A 343 -25.12 0.72 20.01
C ARG A 343 -26.35 0.49 20.88
N GLU A 344 -27.49 0.25 20.25
CA GLU A 344 -28.77 -0.01 20.90
C GLU A 344 -28.70 -1.24 21.82
N ALA A 345 -28.23 -2.37 21.30
CA ALA A 345 -28.09 -3.61 22.06
C ALA A 345 -27.08 -3.52 23.23
N ASN A 346 -26.25 -2.47 23.28
CA ASN A 346 -25.22 -2.26 24.30
C ASN A 346 -25.29 -0.88 24.93
N LYS A 347 -26.50 -0.33 25.10
CA LYS A 347 -26.73 0.96 25.75
C LYS A 347 -26.14 1.05 27.15
N GLN A 348 -26.28 -0.02 27.92
CA GLN A 348 -25.78 -0.07 29.29
C GLN A 348 -24.37 -0.66 29.35
N PRO A 349 -23.50 -0.16 30.25
CA PRO A 349 -22.20 -0.76 30.46
C PRO A 349 -22.36 -2.20 30.98
N PRO A 350 -21.47 -3.13 30.60
CA PRO A 350 -21.49 -4.48 31.15
C PRO A 350 -21.33 -4.42 32.67
N SER A 351 -22.10 -5.26 33.38
CA SER A 351 -22.02 -5.36 34.84
C SER A 351 -20.57 -5.62 35.25
N ARG A 352 -20.05 -4.80 36.18
CA ARG A 352 -18.70 -4.98 36.73
C ARG A 352 -18.68 -6.33 37.45
N ARG A 353 -17.89 -7.27 36.91
CA ARG A 353 -17.67 -8.58 37.51
C ARG A 353 -16.40 -8.58 38.33
#